data_AF-A0A1V3H5C2-F1
#
_entry.id   AF-A0A1V3H5C2-F1
#
_cell.length_a   1.000
_cell.length_b   1.000
_cell.length_c   1.000
_cell.angle_alpha   90.00
_cell.angle_beta   90.00
_cell.angle_gamma   90.00
#
_symmetry.space_group_name_H-M   'P 1'
#
loop_
_entity.id
_entity.type
_entity.pdbx_description
1 polymer ?
#
loop_
_entity_poly.entity_id
_entity_poly.type
_entity_poly.pdbx_seq_one_letter_code
_entity_poly.pdbx_strand_id
1 'polypeptide(L)'
;MMCSFIFRLVSKPHVVFFAFGFTYYLIAPVIIGYSGVFDGYASLEGWYRDFNNIKSEEITNYMVIVFVWFALFIIPSAFVSGKNILISFKDNHKTVSVLMLLICLSPIVIYTLFSIPALLGGYQSKGFSGKGTIATGSMYILFFAVYFLVTGSQKGYLKKSIYLFLMIVTIALLLSGTRMYFVIVFLGLITNAIFFSRKIMISYKTVLYAACLICFVLSIGIFRNGLDKEITYTGILMVFFMEPMFTWWSAINDIVYNGFNAIDYPLNFLTSFLNFIPTILVPSKEELFFKIQDITNFYSPLGAESIYVSISANFGYMFGSLYMFFLGLYYALLYKLAKKSLIIRTYYICVCVVLPFQFFRDGFEIYNKQIFSNFLLVPLTILIFIYIFSYFYLYI
;
A
#
# COMPACT_ATOMS: atom_id res chain seq x y z
N MET A 1 -3.26 11.74 31.51
CA MET A 1 -4.20 10.86 30.76
C MET A 1 -4.01 10.98 29.24
N MET A 2 -3.93 12.19 28.69
CA MET A 2 -3.79 12.43 27.23
C MET A 2 -2.48 11.84 26.64
N CYS A 3 -1.34 11.98 27.32
CA CYS A 3 -0.08 11.38 26.85
C CYS A 3 -0.11 9.85 26.79
N SER A 4 -0.80 9.18 27.71
CA SER A 4 -0.90 7.71 27.70
C SER A 4 -1.83 7.21 26.59
N PHE A 5 -2.85 8.02 26.24
CA PHE A 5 -3.74 7.74 25.12
C PHE A 5 -3.03 7.86 23.78
N ILE A 6 -2.30 8.96 23.57
CA ILE A 6 -1.51 9.19 22.35
C ILE A 6 -0.44 8.10 22.19
N PHE A 7 0.28 7.76 23.26
CA PHE A 7 1.28 6.70 23.21
C PHE A 7 0.67 5.33 22.84
N ARG A 8 -0.54 5.04 23.32
CA ARG A 8 -1.27 3.82 22.98
C ARG A 8 -1.66 3.76 21.50
N LEU A 9 -2.05 4.90 20.91
CA LEU A 9 -2.36 4.99 19.48
C LEU A 9 -1.12 4.86 18.62
N VAL A 10 -0.05 5.60 18.94
CA VAL A 10 1.22 5.59 18.19
C VAL A 10 1.92 4.22 18.27
N SER A 11 1.58 3.38 19.26
CA SER A 11 2.08 1.99 19.34
C SER A 11 1.48 1.03 18.31
N LYS A 12 0.51 1.47 17.48
CA LYS A 12 -0.19 0.65 16.49
C LYS A 12 0.27 0.98 15.07
N PRO A 13 0.83 0.00 14.32
CA PRO A 13 1.31 0.23 12.95
C PRO A 13 0.31 0.92 12.02
N HIS A 14 -0.94 0.45 11.97
CA HIS A 14 -1.94 1.02 11.05
C HIS A 14 -2.28 2.47 11.36
N VAL A 15 -2.27 2.90 12.63
CA VAL A 15 -2.52 4.32 12.98
C VAL A 15 -1.37 5.18 12.47
N VAL A 16 -0.12 4.75 12.68
CA VAL A 16 1.07 5.49 12.23
C VAL A 16 1.13 5.57 10.71
N PHE A 17 0.95 4.44 10.01
CA PHE A 17 1.01 4.42 8.55
C PHE A 17 -0.16 5.14 7.89
N PHE A 18 -1.36 5.02 8.45
CA PHE A 18 -2.51 5.78 7.98
C PHE A 18 -2.32 7.28 8.19
N ALA A 19 -1.82 7.71 9.36
CA ALA A 19 -1.56 9.12 9.62
C ALA A 19 -0.46 9.71 8.72
N PHE A 20 0.57 8.92 8.42
CA PHE A 20 1.58 9.31 7.45
C PHE A 20 0.95 9.52 6.06
N GLY A 21 0.23 8.53 5.54
CA GLY A 21 -0.41 8.63 4.22
C GLY A 21 -1.45 9.74 4.15
N PHE A 22 -2.25 9.93 5.19
CA PHE A 22 -3.22 11.03 5.32
C PHE A 22 -2.54 12.39 5.20
N THR A 23 -1.47 12.59 5.97
CA THR A 23 -0.71 13.84 5.95
C THR A 23 -0.05 14.04 4.58
N TYR A 24 0.51 12.99 4.00
CA TYR A 24 1.29 13.05 2.78
C TYR A 24 0.44 13.22 1.50
N TYR A 25 -0.68 12.52 1.38
CA TYR A 25 -1.52 12.53 0.16
C TYR A 25 -2.74 13.44 0.23
N LEU A 26 -3.30 13.73 1.40
CA LEU A 26 -4.52 14.53 1.53
C LEU A 26 -4.25 15.95 2.04
N ILE A 27 -3.29 16.11 2.95
CA ILE A 27 -3.01 17.41 3.59
C ILE A 27 -1.87 18.15 2.89
N ALA A 28 -0.75 17.49 2.61
CA ALA A 28 0.43 18.13 2.05
C ALA A 28 0.15 18.84 0.70
N PRO A 29 -0.61 18.27 -0.26
CA PRO A 29 -0.93 18.98 -1.50
C PRO A 29 -1.65 20.30 -1.26
N VAL A 30 -2.61 20.33 -0.32
CA VAL A 30 -3.36 21.55 0.03
C VAL A 30 -2.42 22.61 0.64
N ILE A 31 -1.55 22.21 1.56
CA ILE A 31 -0.55 23.12 2.16
C ILE A 31 0.38 23.68 1.08
N ILE A 32 0.87 22.81 0.19
CA ILE A 32 1.77 23.20 -0.90
C ILE A 32 1.07 24.19 -1.84
N GLY A 33 -0.18 23.89 -2.22
CA GLY A 33 -1.00 24.77 -3.06
C GLY A 33 -1.15 26.18 -2.50
N TYR A 34 -1.46 26.31 -1.20
CA TYR A 34 -1.54 27.63 -0.56
C TYR A 34 -0.19 28.32 -0.37
N SER A 35 0.87 27.55 -0.10
CA SER A 35 2.18 28.11 0.19
C SER A 35 2.96 28.54 -1.06
N GLY A 36 2.64 28.00 -2.23
CA GLY A 36 3.36 28.27 -3.48
C GLY A 36 4.84 27.84 -3.46
N VAL A 37 5.24 26.94 -2.56
CA VAL A 37 6.67 26.59 -2.32
C VAL A 37 7.37 26.04 -3.57
N PHE A 38 6.62 25.47 -4.51
CA PHE A 38 7.15 24.97 -5.79
C PHE A 38 6.60 25.73 -7.01
N ASP A 39 6.13 26.96 -6.81
CA ASP A 39 5.72 27.81 -7.93
C ASP A 39 6.93 28.16 -8.81
N GLY A 40 6.74 28.20 -10.13
CA GLY A 40 7.80 28.40 -11.12
C GLY A 40 8.56 27.13 -11.57
N TYR A 41 8.21 25.94 -11.08
CA TYR A 41 8.69 24.69 -11.67
C TYR A 41 7.77 24.23 -12.79
N ALA A 42 8.29 24.13 -14.02
CA ALA A 42 7.52 23.82 -15.23
C ALA A 42 6.65 22.55 -15.15
N SER A 43 7.08 21.53 -14.39
CA SER A 43 6.30 20.29 -14.25
C SER A 43 5.10 20.39 -13.29
N LEU A 44 5.00 21.46 -12.50
CA LEU A 44 3.90 21.69 -11.55
C LEU A 44 3.04 22.92 -11.89
N GLU A 45 3.40 23.72 -12.90
CA GLU A 45 2.63 24.90 -13.32
C GLU A 45 1.17 24.57 -13.63
N GLY A 46 0.92 23.47 -14.36
CA GLY A 46 -0.44 23.03 -14.66
C GLY A 46 -1.23 22.66 -13.41
N TRP A 47 -0.55 22.07 -12.41
CA TRP A 47 -1.20 21.68 -11.16
C TRP A 47 -1.60 22.92 -10.35
N TYR A 48 -0.72 23.92 -10.24
CA TYR A 48 -1.03 25.17 -9.53
C TYR A 48 -2.14 25.96 -10.21
N ARG A 49 -2.13 26.01 -11.55
CA ARG A 49 -3.22 26.64 -12.31
C ARG A 49 -4.56 26.00 -11.97
N ASP A 50 -4.63 24.68 -11.95
CA ASP A 50 -5.87 23.97 -11.68
C ASP A 50 -6.27 24.07 -10.19
N PHE A 51 -5.29 24.06 -9.26
CA PHE A 51 -5.51 24.30 -7.83
C PHE A 51 -6.14 25.67 -7.56
N ASN A 52 -5.63 26.71 -8.22
CA ASN A 52 -6.08 28.10 -8.05
C ASN A 52 -7.51 28.34 -8.56
N ASN A 53 -8.07 27.42 -9.36
CA ASN A 53 -9.44 27.49 -9.84
C ASN A 53 -10.47 27.03 -8.79
N ILE A 54 -10.03 26.36 -7.72
CA ILE A 54 -10.91 25.85 -6.67
C ILE A 54 -11.32 26.99 -5.73
N LYS A 55 -12.60 27.07 -5.36
CA LYS A 55 -13.06 28.07 -4.39
C LYS A 55 -12.57 27.72 -2.99
N SER A 56 -12.25 28.72 -2.18
CA SER A 56 -11.80 28.52 -0.80
C SER A 56 -12.80 27.76 0.07
N GLU A 57 -14.10 27.95 -0.18
CA GLU A 57 -15.18 27.21 0.49
C GLU A 57 -15.12 25.69 0.18
N GLU A 58 -14.85 25.33 -1.07
CA GLU A 58 -14.75 23.93 -1.50
C GLU A 58 -13.54 23.24 -0.86
N ILE A 59 -12.39 23.94 -0.78
CA ILE A 59 -11.23 23.43 -0.05
C ILE A 59 -11.56 23.24 1.44
N THR A 60 -12.31 24.17 2.04
CA THR A 60 -12.73 24.06 3.45
C THR A 60 -13.62 22.83 3.66
N ASN A 61 -14.60 22.61 2.78
CA ASN A 61 -15.48 21.43 2.82
C ASN A 61 -14.69 20.13 2.67
N TYR A 62 -13.77 20.09 1.69
CA TYR A 62 -12.85 18.97 1.52
C TYR A 62 -12.08 18.66 2.81
N MET A 63 -11.46 19.68 3.43
CA MET A 63 -10.68 19.52 4.65
C MET A 63 -11.53 18.98 5.80
N VAL A 64 -12.74 19.50 6.00
CA VAL A 64 -13.67 19.00 7.03
C VAL A 64 -13.98 17.52 6.80
N ILE A 65 -14.30 17.12 5.56
CA ILE A 65 -14.63 15.74 5.22
C ILE A 65 -13.45 14.80 5.52
N VAL A 66 -12.25 15.11 5.02
CA VAL A 66 -11.10 14.23 5.22
C VAL A 66 -10.66 14.16 6.69
N PHE A 67 -10.82 15.23 7.47
CA PHE A 67 -10.56 15.19 8.92
C PHE A 67 -11.59 14.33 9.67
N VAL A 68 -12.86 14.37 9.27
CA VAL A 68 -13.89 13.47 9.82
C VAL A 68 -13.54 12.02 9.51
N TRP A 69 -13.14 11.72 8.28
CA TRP A 69 -12.68 10.38 7.89
C TRP A 69 -11.47 9.91 8.69
N PHE A 70 -10.49 10.79 8.91
CA PHE A 70 -9.33 10.51 9.73
C PHE A 70 -9.71 10.18 11.19
N ALA A 71 -10.57 11.00 11.81
CA ALA A 71 -11.07 10.74 13.15
C ALA A 71 -11.80 9.39 13.23
N LEU A 72 -12.70 9.11 12.28
CA LEU A 72 -13.47 7.87 12.25
C LEU A 72 -12.61 6.62 12.04
N PHE A 73 -11.53 6.72 11.27
CA PHE A 73 -10.56 5.63 11.15
C PHE A 73 -9.83 5.34 12.48
N ILE A 74 -9.50 6.37 13.26
CA ILE A 74 -8.73 6.23 14.51
C ILE A 74 -9.61 5.78 15.69
N ILE A 75 -10.86 6.22 15.74
CA ILE A 75 -11.80 5.95 16.85
C ILE A 75 -11.84 4.46 17.24
N PRO A 76 -12.05 3.49 16.33
CA PRO A 76 -12.07 2.07 16.69
C PRO A 76 -10.79 1.60 17.39
N SER A 77 -9.65 2.18 17.02
CA SER A 77 -8.37 1.87 17.66
C SER A 77 -8.27 2.35 19.10
N ALA A 78 -8.99 3.39 19.48
CA ALA A 78 -9.11 3.78 20.88
C ALA A 78 -9.96 2.77 21.67
N PHE A 79 -11.08 2.33 21.09
CA PHE A 79 -12.14 1.59 21.80
C PHE A 79 -12.01 0.06 21.78
N VAL A 80 -11.33 -0.55 20.80
CA VAL A 80 -11.11 -2.02 20.69
C VAL A 80 -10.04 -2.50 21.68
N SER A 81 -10.22 -2.07 22.93
CA SER A 81 -9.34 -2.18 24.09
C SER A 81 -9.77 -3.32 25.04
N GLY A 82 -10.95 -3.92 24.85
CA GLY A 82 -11.58 -4.87 25.78
C GLY A 82 -11.02 -6.30 25.74
N LYS A 83 -11.01 -6.96 26.92
CA LYS A 83 -10.41 -8.29 27.20
C LYS A 83 -11.05 -9.49 26.49
N ASN A 84 -12.23 -9.40 25.89
CA ASN A 84 -12.97 -10.61 25.50
C ASN A 84 -13.21 -10.72 24.00
N ILE A 85 -12.23 -11.23 23.26
CA ILE A 85 -12.53 -12.03 22.06
C ILE A 85 -11.90 -13.39 22.32
N LEU A 86 -12.76 -14.32 22.77
CA LEU A 86 -12.47 -15.75 22.96
C LEU A 86 -12.38 -16.40 21.57
N ILE A 87 -11.33 -16.08 20.83
CA ILE A 87 -10.94 -16.90 19.69
C ILE A 87 -9.57 -17.46 20.03
N SER A 88 -9.54 -18.73 20.43
CA SER A 88 -8.29 -19.48 20.56
C SER A 88 -7.95 -20.07 19.20
N PHE A 89 -7.14 -19.36 18.42
CA PHE A 89 -6.40 -20.02 17.35
C PHE A 89 -5.27 -20.79 18.02
N LYS A 90 -5.42 -22.11 18.13
CA LYS A 90 -4.32 -22.99 18.50
C LYS A 90 -3.44 -23.11 17.25
N ASP A 91 -2.39 -22.30 17.16
CA ASP A 91 -1.37 -22.42 16.12
C ASP A 91 -0.64 -23.76 16.33
N ASN A 92 -1.19 -24.84 15.77
CA ASN A 92 -0.44 -26.09 15.63
C ASN A 92 0.62 -25.82 14.55
N HIS A 93 1.84 -25.51 14.99
CA HIS A 93 3.00 -25.33 14.11
C HIS A 93 3.33 -26.63 13.39
N LYS A 94 2.61 -26.97 12.33
CA LYS A 94 3.08 -27.95 11.36
C LYS A 94 4.14 -27.26 10.51
N THR A 95 5.30 -27.90 10.41
CA THR A 95 6.46 -27.38 9.68
C THR A 95 6.11 -27.20 8.20
N VAL A 96 5.99 -25.95 7.75
CA VAL A 96 5.88 -25.64 6.32
C VAL A 96 7.17 -26.11 5.63
N SER A 97 7.03 -26.97 4.61
CA SER A 97 8.18 -27.39 3.79
C SER A 97 8.73 -26.18 3.03
N VAL A 98 9.89 -25.67 3.46
CA VAL A 98 10.55 -24.52 2.84
C VAL A 98 10.94 -24.82 1.39
N LEU A 99 11.30 -26.08 1.08
CA LEU A 99 11.63 -26.49 -0.28
C LEU A 99 10.42 -26.39 -1.22
N MET A 100 9.27 -26.90 -0.80
CA MET A 100 8.03 -26.81 -1.61
C MET A 100 7.62 -25.35 -1.80
N LEU A 101 7.78 -24.53 -0.75
CA LEU A 101 7.53 -23.10 -0.87
C LEU A 101 8.44 -22.43 -1.90
N LEU A 102 9.74 -22.76 -1.91
CA LEU A 102 10.67 -22.24 -2.93
C LEU A 102 10.27 -22.69 -4.34
N ILE A 103 9.79 -23.92 -4.51
CA ILE A 103 9.27 -24.41 -5.79
C ILE A 103 8.03 -23.63 -6.23
N CYS A 104 7.11 -23.32 -5.31
CA CYS A 104 5.93 -22.50 -5.64
C CYS A 104 6.29 -21.05 -6.00
N LEU A 105 7.34 -20.49 -5.40
CA LEU A 105 7.77 -19.10 -5.62
C LEU A 105 8.76 -18.93 -6.78
N SER A 106 9.46 -20.00 -7.20
CA SER A 106 10.49 -19.92 -8.24
C SER A 106 9.96 -19.44 -9.61
N PRO A 107 8.74 -19.75 -10.08
CA PRO A 107 8.25 -19.25 -11.37
C PRO A 107 8.21 -17.73 -11.44
N ILE A 108 7.90 -17.07 -10.30
CA ILE A 108 7.87 -15.60 -10.19
C ILE A 108 9.27 -15.03 -10.41
N VAL A 109 10.27 -15.62 -9.76
CA VAL A 109 11.67 -15.16 -9.85
C VAL A 109 12.21 -15.41 -11.25
N ILE A 110 11.95 -16.60 -11.81
CA ILE A 110 12.35 -16.96 -13.17
C ILE A 110 11.74 -15.99 -14.18
N TYR A 111 10.44 -15.74 -14.10
CA TYR A 111 9.75 -14.76 -14.94
C TYR A 111 10.36 -13.36 -14.81
N THR A 112 10.67 -12.94 -13.58
CA THR A 112 11.31 -11.65 -13.31
C THR A 112 12.67 -11.56 -13.98
N LEU A 113 13.52 -12.59 -13.83
CA LEU A 113 14.86 -12.63 -14.43
C LEU A 113 14.81 -12.54 -15.96
N PHE A 114 13.90 -13.28 -16.60
CA PHE A 114 13.68 -13.19 -18.05
C PHE A 114 13.17 -11.82 -18.50
N SER A 115 12.49 -11.09 -17.61
CA SER A 115 11.91 -9.79 -17.88
C SER A 115 12.88 -8.62 -17.64
N ILE A 116 14.04 -8.83 -16.99
CA ILE A 116 15.00 -7.75 -16.66
C ILE A 116 15.38 -6.89 -17.87
N PRO A 117 15.73 -7.46 -19.04
CA PRO A 117 16.10 -6.63 -20.20
C PRO A 117 14.98 -5.66 -20.62
N ALA A 118 13.73 -6.13 -20.58
CA ALA A 118 12.56 -5.31 -20.88
C ALA A 118 12.25 -4.28 -19.78
N LEU A 119 12.58 -4.58 -18.52
CA LEU A 119 12.40 -3.66 -17.39
C LEU A 119 13.42 -2.51 -17.38
N LEU A 120 14.60 -2.72 -17.96
CA LEU A 120 15.67 -1.73 -18.09
C LEU A 120 15.51 -0.82 -19.31
N GLY A 121 14.67 -1.20 -20.28
CA GLY A 121 14.22 -0.27 -21.32
C GLY A 121 13.49 0.91 -20.67
N GLY A 122 13.98 2.13 -20.89
CA GLY A 122 13.35 3.34 -20.36
C GLY A 122 11.89 3.51 -20.79
N TYR A 123 11.22 4.58 -20.35
CA TYR A 123 9.82 4.89 -20.69
C TYR A 123 9.52 4.95 -22.21
N GLN A 124 10.55 5.00 -23.06
CA GLN A 124 10.43 4.96 -24.52
C GLN A 124 10.28 3.55 -25.11
N SER A 125 10.56 2.49 -24.34
CA SER A 125 10.23 1.12 -24.75
C SER A 125 8.74 0.88 -24.52
N LYS A 126 8.03 0.37 -25.55
CA LYS A 126 6.60 0.02 -25.49
C LYS A 126 6.30 -0.66 -24.16
N GLY A 127 5.38 -0.08 -23.39
CA GLY A 127 5.15 -0.40 -21.97
C GLY A 127 5.18 -1.90 -21.70
N PHE A 128 6.16 -2.35 -20.93
CA PHE A 128 6.26 -3.74 -20.52
C PHE A 128 5.01 -4.14 -19.70
N SER A 129 4.16 -4.99 -20.28
CA SER A 129 2.88 -5.41 -19.70
C SER A 129 3.05 -6.31 -18.46
N GLY A 130 4.24 -6.85 -18.20
CA GLY A 130 4.50 -7.76 -17.09
C GLY A 130 4.79 -7.12 -15.73
N LYS A 131 4.85 -5.78 -15.62
CA LYS A 131 5.20 -5.10 -14.34
C LYS A 131 4.24 -5.48 -13.20
N GLY A 132 2.95 -5.53 -13.50
CA GLY A 132 1.91 -5.89 -12.52
C GLY A 132 2.06 -7.30 -11.97
N THR A 133 2.50 -8.26 -12.81
CA THR A 133 2.76 -9.64 -12.42
C THR A 133 3.93 -9.74 -11.45
N ILE A 134 5.03 -9.04 -11.75
CA ILE A 134 6.23 -9.02 -10.90
C ILE A 134 5.93 -8.34 -9.56
N ALA A 135 5.21 -7.23 -9.60
CA ALA A 135 4.74 -6.50 -8.43
C ALA A 135 3.85 -7.37 -7.53
N THR A 136 2.90 -8.10 -8.12
CA THR A 136 2.05 -9.05 -7.40
C THR A 136 2.88 -10.19 -6.77
N GLY A 137 3.82 -10.75 -7.53
CA GLY A 137 4.71 -11.80 -7.04
C GLY A 137 5.60 -11.35 -5.88
N SER A 138 6.06 -10.09 -5.89
CA SER A 138 6.81 -9.51 -4.78
C SER A 138 6.01 -9.51 -3.47
N MET A 139 4.69 -9.30 -3.53
CA MET A 139 3.81 -9.29 -2.38
C MET A 139 3.61 -10.69 -1.80
N TYR A 140 3.54 -11.72 -2.65
CA TYR A 140 3.50 -13.11 -2.19
C TYR A 140 4.78 -13.48 -1.45
N ILE A 141 5.94 -13.17 -2.04
CA ILE A 141 7.24 -13.46 -1.42
C ILE A 141 7.40 -12.66 -0.12
N LEU A 142 6.95 -11.39 -0.08
CA LEU A 142 6.95 -10.56 1.12
C LEU A 142 6.17 -11.21 2.27
N PHE A 143 4.98 -11.76 1.99
CA PHE A 143 4.19 -12.46 3.01
C PHE A 143 5.00 -13.58 3.67
N PHE A 144 5.62 -14.45 2.87
CA PHE A 144 6.41 -15.55 3.42
C PHE A 144 7.69 -15.08 4.11
N ALA A 145 8.35 -14.03 3.60
CA ALA A 145 9.51 -13.43 4.27
C ALA A 145 9.13 -12.90 5.66
N VAL A 146 8.01 -12.18 5.78
CA VAL A 146 7.47 -11.70 7.07
C VAL A 146 7.07 -12.87 7.96
N TYR A 147 6.47 -13.94 7.42
CA TYR A 147 6.11 -15.14 8.17
C TYR A 147 7.33 -15.79 8.84
N PHE A 148 8.42 -15.99 8.09
CA PHE A 148 9.66 -16.54 8.65
C PHE A 148 10.34 -15.60 9.65
N LEU A 149 10.17 -14.30 9.47
CA LEU A 149 10.66 -13.29 10.41
C LEU A 149 9.87 -13.31 11.72
N VAL A 150 8.54 -13.43 11.65
CA VAL A 150 7.63 -13.49 12.80
C VAL A 150 7.79 -14.77 13.60
N THR A 151 7.99 -15.91 12.94
CA THR A 151 8.24 -17.21 13.58
C THR A 151 9.63 -17.31 14.22
N GLY A 152 10.52 -16.33 14.02
CA GLY A 152 11.90 -16.35 14.52
C GLY A 152 12.78 -17.43 13.89
N SER A 153 12.32 -18.07 12.82
CA SER A 153 12.90 -19.30 12.30
C SER A 153 13.91 -19.05 11.17
N GLN A 154 14.59 -17.90 11.15
CA GLN A 154 15.44 -17.43 10.05
C GLN A 154 16.70 -18.27 9.76
N LYS A 155 17.07 -19.20 10.64
CA LYS A 155 18.26 -20.04 10.47
C LYS A 155 18.02 -21.13 9.40
N GLY A 156 18.94 -21.24 8.44
CA GLY A 156 18.93 -22.25 7.37
C GLY A 156 19.05 -21.66 5.96
N TYR A 157 19.83 -22.30 5.10
CA TYR A 157 20.10 -21.83 3.73
C TYR A 157 18.81 -21.64 2.91
N LEU A 158 17.88 -22.60 2.97
CA LEU A 158 16.61 -22.53 2.22
C LEU A 158 15.74 -21.32 2.60
N LYS A 159 15.76 -20.90 3.87
CA LYS A 159 15.00 -19.73 4.31
C LYS A 159 15.66 -18.42 3.88
N LYS A 160 17.00 -18.38 3.85
CA LYS A 160 17.76 -17.26 3.26
C LYS A 160 17.42 -17.08 1.78
N SER A 161 17.16 -18.17 1.04
CA SER A 161 16.75 -18.10 -0.36
C SER A 161 15.45 -17.33 -0.59
N ILE A 162 14.51 -17.32 0.37
CA ILE A 162 13.27 -16.54 0.26
C ILE A 162 13.56 -15.03 0.29
N TYR A 163 14.47 -14.60 1.18
CA TYR A 163 14.91 -13.21 1.22
C TYR A 163 15.71 -12.84 -0.04
N LEU A 164 16.50 -13.77 -0.58
CA LEU A 164 17.18 -13.58 -1.86
C LEU A 164 16.18 -13.41 -3.01
N PHE A 165 15.15 -14.27 -3.08
CA PHE A 165 14.06 -14.15 -4.07
C PHE A 165 13.37 -12.79 -3.95
N LEU A 166 13.07 -12.37 -2.72
CA LEU A 166 12.46 -11.06 -2.46
C LEU A 166 13.36 -9.93 -2.95
N MET A 167 14.67 -9.97 -2.65
CA MET A 167 15.60 -8.93 -3.10
C MET A 167 15.71 -8.85 -4.62
N ILE A 168 15.84 -9.99 -5.31
CA ILE A 168 15.93 -10.04 -6.78
C ILE A 168 14.70 -9.35 -7.40
N VAL A 169 13.51 -9.76 -6.97
CA VAL A 169 12.25 -9.21 -7.49
C VAL A 169 12.10 -7.73 -7.15
N THR A 170 12.41 -7.34 -5.91
CA THR A 170 12.25 -5.98 -5.42
C THR A 170 13.23 -5.00 -6.07
N ILE A 171 14.49 -5.41 -6.30
CA ILE A 171 15.48 -4.60 -7.02
C ILE A 171 15.08 -4.44 -8.48
N ALA A 172 14.61 -5.51 -9.13
CA ALA A 172 14.09 -5.42 -10.50
C ALA A 172 12.91 -4.42 -10.61
N LEU A 173 12.01 -4.41 -9.62
CA LEU A 173 10.92 -3.44 -9.53
C LEU A 173 11.40 -2.00 -9.26
N LEU A 174 12.44 -1.82 -8.45
CA LEU A 174 13.04 -0.51 -8.21
C LEU A 174 13.62 0.06 -9.52
N LEU A 175 14.37 -0.76 -10.26
CA LEU A 175 14.97 -0.39 -11.55
C LEU A 175 13.89 -0.11 -12.62
N SER A 176 12.78 -0.83 -12.59
CA SER A 176 11.66 -0.66 -13.54
C SER A 176 10.74 0.54 -13.26
N GLY A 177 11.03 1.29 -12.19
CA GLY A 177 10.37 2.55 -11.83
C GLY A 177 9.22 2.39 -10.83
N THR A 178 8.91 1.16 -10.42
CA THR A 178 7.86 0.84 -9.44
C THR A 178 8.37 0.94 -8.00
N ARG A 179 8.86 2.13 -7.63
CA ARG A 179 9.56 2.43 -6.36
C ARG A 179 8.71 2.13 -5.12
N MET A 180 7.40 2.30 -5.21
CA MET A 180 6.45 2.06 -4.13
C MET A 180 6.51 0.61 -3.61
N TYR A 181 6.64 -0.39 -4.49
CA TYR A 181 6.72 -1.80 -4.10
C TYR A 181 7.99 -2.09 -3.29
N PHE A 182 9.10 -1.42 -3.61
CA PHE A 182 10.33 -1.47 -2.82
C PHE A 182 10.11 -0.92 -1.40
N VAL A 183 9.44 0.23 -1.28
CA VAL A 183 9.14 0.84 0.01
C VAL A 183 8.21 -0.05 0.84
N ILE A 184 7.18 -0.64 0.23
CA ILE A 184 6.27 -1.58 0.92
C ILE A 184 7.03 -2.79 1.49
N VAL A 185 7.92 -3.39 0.69
CA VAL A 185 8.75 -4.52 1.13
C VAL A 185 9.64 -4.11 2.31
N PHE A 186 10.30 -2.95 2.19
CA PHE A 186 11.14 -2.43 3.27
C PHE A 186 10.35 -2.20 4.55
N LEU A 187 9.20 -1.51 4.46
CA LEU A 187 8.29 -1.28 5.58
C LEU A 187 7.83 -2.60 6.20
N GLY A 188 7.48 -3.60 5.38
CA GLY A 188 7.04 -4.93 5.85
C GLY A 188 8.08 -5.63 6.72
N LEU A 189 9.34 -5.60 6.30
CA LEU A 189 10.44 -6.22 7.04
C LEU A 189 10.75 -5.51 8.36
N ILE A 190 10.69 -4.17 8.41
CA ILE A 190 10.98 -3.40 9.63
C ILE A 190 9.81 -3.32 10.62
N THR A 191 8.57 -3.45 10.15
CA THR A 191 7.36 -3.26 11.00
C THR A 191 7.34 -4.24 12.18
N ASN A 192 7.70 -5.51 11.96
CA ASN A 192 7.79 -6.48 13.06
C ASN A 192 8.89 -6.11 14.06
N ALA A 193 10.01 -5.58 13.57
CA ALA A 193 11.15 -5.20 14.38
C ALA A 193 10.84 -4.02 15.31
N ILE A 194 10.11 -3.03 14.80
CA ILE A 194 9.73 -1.80 15.52
C ILE A 194 8.56 -2.05 16.49
N PHE A 195 7.45 -2.61 16.00
CA PHE A 195 6.19 -2.58 16.75
C PHE A 195 5.89 -3.83 17.58
N PHE A 196 6.39 -5.00 17.16
CA PHE A 196 6.06 -6.26 17.82
C PHE A 196 7.21 -6.80 18.67
N SER A 197 8.39 -6.94 18.07
CA SER A 197 9.57 -7.46 18.78
C SER A 197 10.33 -6.40 19.57
N ARG A 198 10.09 -5.10 19.29
CA ARG A 198 10.78 -3.94 19.89
C ARG A 198 12.31 -4.07 19.87
N LYS A 199 12.86 -4.79 18.89
CA LYS A 199 14.30 -4.97 18.72
C LYS A 199 14.97 -3.71 18.21
N ILE A 200 14.26 -2.94 17.39
CA ILE A 200 14.71 -1.65 16.89
C ILE A 200 14.08 -0.58 17.77
N MET A 201 14.91 0.06 18.59
CA MET A 201 14.55 1.36 19.15
C MET A 201 14.67 2.40 18.05
N ILE A 202 13.66 3.27 17.90
CA ILE A 202 13.73 4.43 17.00
C ILE A 202 14.75 5.40 17.60
N SER A 203 16.01 5.20 17.22
CA SER A 203 17.13 6.07 17.57
C SER A 203 17.38 7.07 16.45
N TYR A 204 18.13 8.13 16.74
CA TYR A 204 18.54 9.10 15.71
C TYR A 204 19.28 8.40 14.53
N LYS A 205 20.03 7.33 14.79
CA LYS A 205 20.71 6.53 13.76
C LYS A 205 19.71 5.82 12.85
N THR A 206 18.64 5.27 13.42
CA THR A 206 17.56 4.60 12.67
C THR A 206 16.86 5.59 11.74
N VAL A 207 16.58 6.81 12.25
CA VAL A 207 16.00 7.89 11.46
C VAL A 207 16.95 8.33 10.34
N LEU A 208 18.25 8.46 10.63
CA LEU A 208 19.27 8.81 9.64
C LEU A 208 19.36 7.75 8.52
N TYR A 209 19.39 6.46 8.85
CA TYR A 209 19.41 5.40 7.84
C TYR A 209 18.14 5.37 6.98
N ALA A 210 16.97 5.63 7.59
CA ALA A 210 15.72 5.76 6.84
C ALA A 210 15.75 6.96 5.89
N ALA A 211 16.26 8.11 6.34
CA ALA A 211 16.43 9.29 5.50
C ALA A 211 17.38 9.01 4.33
N CYS A 212 18.55 8.39 4.58
CA CYS A 212 19.47 7.99 3.51
C CYS A 212 18.84 7.04 2.50
N LEU A 213 18.03 6.08 2.95
CA LEU A 213 17.32 5.15 2.07
C LEU A 213 16.26 5.86 1.22
N ILE A 214 15.51 6.80 1.81
CA ILE A 214 14.56 7.64 1.07
C ILE A 214 15.31 8.46 0.01
N CYS A 215 16.39 9.16 0.40
CA CYS A 215 17.23 9.90 -0.54
C CYS A 215 17.75 9.01 -1.66
N PHE A 216 18.22 7.79 -1.36
CA PHE A 216 18.68 6.84 -2.37
C PHE A 216 17.58 6.47 -3.38
N VAL A 217 16.38 6.14 -2.88
CA VAL A 217 15.22 5.81 -3.75
C VAL A 217 14.81 7.01 -4.61
N LEU A 218 14.85 8.23 -4.04
CA LEU A 218 14.56 9.46 -4.77
C LEU A 218 15.61 9.77 -5.84
N SER A 219 16.90 9.58 -5.54
CA SER A 219 17.99 9.78 -6.51
C SER A 219 17.89 8.86 -7.72
N ILE A 220 17.52 7.57 -7.52
CA ILE A 220 17.21 6.66 -8.62
C ILE A 220 16.06 7.21 -9.47
N GLY A 221 15.09 7.85 -8.82
CA GLY A 221 13.97 8.50 -9.46
C GLY A 221 14.35 9.68 -10.35
N ILE A 222 15.25 10.53 -9.86
CA ILE A 222 15.78 11.69 -10.59
C ILE A 222 16.53 11.24 -11.84
N PHE A 223 17.47 10.30 -11.66
CA PHE A 223 18.30 9.77 -12.75
C PHE A 223 17.46 9.17 -13.88
N ARG A 224 16.39 8.46 -13.52
CA ARG A 224 15.51 7.83 -14.49
C ARG A 224 14.59 8.83 -15.21
N ASN A 225 14.23 9.92 -14.56
CA ASN A 225 13.39 10.95 -15.15
C ASN A 225 14.19 11.93 -16.03
N GLY A 226 15.51 11.74 -16.16
CA GLY A 226 16.39 12.64 -16.93
C GLY A 226 16.51 14.04 -16.31
N LEU A 227 16.19 14.16 -15.01
CA LEU A 227 16.26 15.41 -14.24
C LEU A 227 17.67 15.65 -13.69
N ASP A 228 18.69 15.10 -14.35
CA ASP A 228 20.09 15.05 -13.89
C ASP A 228 20.68 16.44 -13.68
N LYS A 229 20.11 17.46 -14.33
CA LYS A 229 20.51 18.87 -14.22
C LYS A 229 19.87 19.62 -13.05
N GLU A 230 18.94 18.99 -12.30
CA GLU A 230 18.15 19.60 -11.22
C GLU A 230 18.41 18.97 -9.84
N ILE A 231 19.58 18.33 -9.62
CA ILE A 231 19.96 17.77 -8.31
C ILE A 231 20.30 18.90 -7.32
N THR A 232 19.27 19.61 -6.89
CA THR A 232 19.27 20.62 -5.84
C THR A 232 18.45 20.10 -4.66
N TYR A 233 18.62 20.69 -3.46
CA TYR A 233 17.82 20.30 -2.29
C TYR A 233 16.31 20.50 -2.55
N THR A 234 15.96 21.57 -3.28
CA THR A 234 14.58 21.84 -3.71
C THR A 234 14.10 20.81 -4.72
N GLY A 235 14.93 20.38 -5.67
CA GLY A 235 14.61 19.32 -6.62
C GLY A 235 14.30 17.98 -5.95
N ILE A 236 15.05 17.59 -4.90
CA ILE A 236 14.76 16.36 -4.15
C ILE A 236 13.43 16.47 -3.39
N LEU A 237 13.17 17.60 -2.73
CA LEU A 237 11.89 17.85 -2.04
C LEU A 237 10.72 17.87 -3.02
N MET A 238 10.91 18.51 -4.17
CA MET A 238 9.93 18.55 -5.24
C MET A 238 9.62 17.13 -5.73
N VAL A 239 10.62 16.32 -6.07
CA VAL A 239 10.41 14.93 -6.52
C VAL A 239 9.71 14.08 -5.45
N PHE A 240 9.96 14.34 -4.17
CA PHE A 240 9.22 13.72 -3.08
C PHE A 240 7.74 14.12 -3.13
N PHE A 241 7.41 15.42 -3.10
CA PHE A 241 6.02 15.89 -3.07
C PHE A 241 5.28 15.84 -4.42
N MET A 242 5.99 15.60 -5.51
CA MET A 242 5.41 15.49 -6.85
C MET A 242 4.42 14.33 -6.94
N GLU A 243 4.69 13.20 -6.29
CA GLU A 243 3.76 12.06 -6.26
C GLU A 243 2.40 12.40 -5.62
N PRO A 244 2.33 12.91 -4.38
CA PRO A 244 1.04 13.27 -3.78
C PRO A 244 0.36 14.43 -4.51
N MET A 245 1.10 15.42 -5.05
CA MET A 245 0.50 16.49 -5.85
C MET A 245 -0.20 15.92 -7.10
N PHE A 246 0.49 15.08 -7.88
CA PHE A 246 -0.11 14.48 -9.07
C PHE A 246 -1.27 13.54 -8.75
N THR A 247 -1.21 12.83 -7.63
CA THR A 247 -2.33 12.02 -7.14
C THR A 247 -3.52 12.92 -6.77
N TRP A 248 -3.26 14.08 -6.16
CA TRP A 248 -4.28 15.04 -5.76
C TRP A 248 -4.93 15.77 -6.94
N TRP A 249 -4.33 15.75 -8.14
CA TRP A 249 -4.96 16.29 -9.36
C TRP A 249 -6.32 15.64 -9.64
N SER A 250 -6.49 14.36 -9.32
CA SER A 250 -7.81 13.71 -9.43
C SER A 250 -8.82 14.34 -8.47
N ALA A 251 -8.39 14.74 -7.26
CA ALA A 251 -9.25 15.41 -6.28
C ALA A 251 -9.62 16.84 -6.71
N ILE A 252 -8.69 17.59 -7.34
CA ILE A 252 -8.99 18.91 -7.92
C ILE A 252 -10.20 18.81 -8.85
N ASN A 253 -10.09 17.91 -9.84
CA ASN A 253 -11.13 17.76 -10.84
C ASN A 253 -12.44 17.29 -10.22
N ASP A 254 -12.40 16.32 -9.30
CA ASP A 254 -13.61 15.82 -8.65
C ASP A 254 -14.36 16.91 -7.87
N ILE A 255 -13.63 17.73 -7.11
CA ILE A 255 -14.19 18.86 -6.35
C ILE A 255 -14.83 19.88 -7.29
N VAL A 256 -14.14 20.26 -8.38
CA VAL A 256 -14.60 21.29 -9.33
C VAL A 256 -15.81 20.84 -10.13
N TYR A 257 -15.83 19.58 -10.59
CA TYR A 257 -16.84 19.11 -11.55
C TYR A 257 -18.02 18.38 -10.91
N ASN A 258 -17.83 17.70 -9.78
CA ASN A 258 -18.85 16.82 -9.19
C ASN A 258 -19.35 17.32 -7.83
N GLY A 259 -18.62 18.23 -7.16
CA GLY A 259 -19.01 18.78 -5.88
C GLY A 259 -18.96 17.76 -4.73
N PHE A 260 -19.82 17.94 -3.72
CA PHE A 260 -19.82 17.13 -2.50
C PHE A 260 -21.14 16.36 -2.30
N ASN A 261 -21.21 15.15 -2.86
CA ASN A 261 -22.35 14.27 -2.67
C ASN A 261 -22.34 13.62 -1.28
N ALA A 262 -23.50 13.59 -0.63
CA ALA A 262 -23.66 12.97 0.68
C ALA A 262 -23.59 11.44 0.63
N ILE A 263 -24.22 10.85 -0.40
CA ILE A 263 -24.40 9.42 -0.58
C ILE A 263 -24.25 9.12 -2.06
N ASP A 264 -23.44 8.11 -2.39
CA ASP A 264 -23.29 7.55 -3.74
C ASP A 264 -23.37 6.01 -3.68
N TYR A 265 -23.44 5.38 -4.86
CA TYR A 265 -23.59 3.92 -4.99
C TYR A 265 -22.24 3.24 -5.31
N PRO A 266 -21.80 2.21 -4.54
CA PRO A 266 -20.43 1.73 -4.57
C PRO A 266 -20.14 0.73 -5.70
N LEU A 267 -20.43 1.09 -6.96
CA LEU A 267 -20.27 0.20 -8.12
C LEU A 267 -18.81 -0.23 -8.33
N ASN A 268 -17.88 0.72 -8.32
CA ASN A 268 -16.46 0.42 -8.51
C ASN A 268 -15.93 -0.44 -7.34
N PHE A 269 -16.29 -0.11 -6.10
CA PHE A 269 -15.93 -0.91 -4.94
C PHE A 269 -16.51 -2.33 -5.01
N LEU A 270 -17.77 -2.53 -5.38
CA LEU A 270 -18.39 -3.86 -5.47
C LEU A 270 -17.81 -4.68 -6.62
N THR A 271 -17.64 -4.09 -7.80
CA THR A 271 -17.07 -4.80 -8.95
C THR A 271 -15.59 -5.09 -8.80
N SER A 272 -14.87 -4.36 -7.94
CA SER A 272 -13.47 -4.64 -7.60
C SER A 272 -13.22 -6.07 -7.11
N PHE A 273 -14.22 -6.71 -6.49
CA PHE A 273 -14.12 -8.10 -6.00
C PHE A 273 -14.08 -9.14 -7.12
N LEU A 274 -14.52 -8.79 -8.35
CA LEU A 274 -14.34 -9.66 -9.52
C LEU A 274 -12.86 -9.89 -9.84
N ASN A 275 -11.95 -9.03 -9.37
CA ASN A 275 -10.52 -9.25 -9.52
C ASN A 275 -10.00 -10.49 -8.78
N PHE A 276 -10.76 -11.03 -7.82
CA PHE A 276 -10.36 -12.22 -7.08
C PHE A 276 -10.53 -13.50 -7.89
N ILE A 277 -11.40 -13.47 -8.89
CA ILE A 277 -11.68 -14.62 -9.74
C ILE A 277 -10.57 -14.73 -10.79
N PRO A 278 -9.85 -15.86 -10.91
CA PRO A 278 -8.86 -16.06 -11.96
C PRO A 278 -9.48 -15.85 -13.36
N THR A 279 -8.75 -15.17 -14.24
CA THR A 279 -9.19 -14.90 -15.62
C THR A 279 -9.49 -16.18 -16.43
N ILE A 280 -8.91 -17.31 -16.02
CA ILE A 280 -9.20 -18.63 -16.60
C ILE A 280 -10.68 -19.03 -16.38
N LEU A 281 -11.28 -18.65 -15.24
CA LEU A 281 -12.67 -18.96 -14.92
C LEU A 281 -13.65 -17.95 -15.54
N VAL A 282 -13.25 -16.69 -15.63
CA VAL A 282 -14.05 -15.61 -16.25
C VAL A 282 -13.17 -14.87 -17.26
N PRO A 283 -13.18 -15.30 -18.53
CA PRO A 283 -12.55 -14.58 -19.62
C PRO A 283 -13.17 -13.18 -19.75
N SER A 284 -12.38 -12.18 -20.16
CA SER A 284 -12.83 -10.79 -20.33
C SER A 284 -13.50 -10.14 -19.12
N LYS A 285 -13.20 -10.59 -17.89
CA LYS A 285 -13.69 -9.95 -16.65
C LYS A 285 -13.37 -8.46 -16.55
N GLU A 286 -12.40 -7.97 -17.33
CA GLU A 286 -12.03 -6.56 -17.37
C GLU A 286 -13.17 -5.66 -17.87
N GLU A 287 -14.05 -6.19 -18.72
CA GLU A 287 -15.23 -5.48 -19.25
C GLU A 287 -16.35 -5.33 -18.20
N LEU A 288 -16.30 -6.12 -17.13
CA LEU A 288 -17.28 -6.09 -16.04
C LEU A 288 -16.89 -5.10 -14.93
N PHE A 289 -15.70 -4.50 -14.99
CA PHE A 289 -15.27 -3.50 -14.02
C PHE A 289 -15.87 -2.14 -14.36
N PHE A 290 -16.55 -1.55 -13.38
CA PHE A 290 -16.80 -0.10 -13.41
C PHE A 290 -15.54 0.59 -12.94
N LYS A 291 -14.91 1.39 -13.82
CA LYS A 291 -13.83 2.28 -13.43
C LYS A 291 -14.42 3.52 -12.77
N ILE A 292 -13.62 4.20 -11.96
CA ILE A 292 -14.06 5.46 -11.36
C ILE A 292 -14.36 6.50 -12.45
N GLN A 293 -13.65 6.47 -13.59
CA GLN A 293 -13.92 7.36 -14.72
C GLN A 293 -15.31 7.15 -15.34
N ASP A 294 -15.90 5.96 -15.15
CA ASP A 294 -17.25 5.65 -15.65
C ASP A 294 -18.34 6.18 -14.70
N ILE A 295 -17.97 6.56 -13.48
CA ILE A 295 -18.88 6.97 -12.40
C ILE A 295 -18.81 8.47 -12.15
N THR A 296 -17.61 9.05 -12.17
CA THR A 296 -17.38 10.47 -11.88
C THR A 296 -16.46 11.10 -12.93
N ASN A 297 -16.70 12.38 -13.23
CA ASN A 297 -15.87 13.13 -14.15
C ASN A 297 -14.59 13.54 -13.44
N PHE A 298 -13.49 12.86 -13.71
CA PHE A 298 -12.18 13.29 -13.23
C PHE A 298 -11.07 12.98 -14.23
N TYR A 299 -10.00 13.75 -14.16
CA TYR A 299 -8.79 13.54 -14.94
C TYR A 299 -7.62 13.17 -14.03
N SER A 300 -6.91 12.11 -14.41
CA SER A 300 -5.66 11.68 -13.76
C SER A 300 -4.56 11.54 -14.81
N PRO A 301 -3.67 12.54 -14.96
CA PRO A 301 -2.66 12.55 -16.02
C PRO A 301 -1.66 11.39 -15.92
N LEU A 302 -1.46 10.84 -14.72
CA LEU A 302 -0.51 9.75 -14.45
C LEU A 302 -1.18 8.44 -14.03
N GLY A 303 -2.52 8.36 -14.10
CA GLY A 303 -3.30 7.18 -13.70
C GLY A 303 -3.31 6.88 -12.20
N ALA A 304 -2.88 7.84 -11.36
CA ALA A 304 -3.01 7.78 -9.91
C ALA A 304 -4.38 8.31 -9.48
N GLU A 305 -5.04 7.63 -8.56
CA GLU A 305 -6.39 7.96 -8.12
C GLU A 305 -6.35 8.27 -6.62
N SER A 306 -6.58 9.54 -6.26
CA SER A 306 -6.67 9.91 -4.85
C SER A 306 -7.78 9.13 -4.17
N ILE A 307 -7.49 8.58 -2.99
CA ILE A 307 -8.49 7.89 -2.15
C ILE A 307 -9.70 8.77 -1.83
N TYR A 308 -9.53 10.10 -1.86
CA TYR A 308 -10.67 11.00 -1.74
C TYR A 308 -11.70 10.72 -2.83
N VAL A 309 -11.26 10.67 -4.10
CA VAL A 309 -12.12 10.41 -5.25
C VAL A 309 -12.69 8.99 -5.19
N SER A 310 -11.88 8.00 -4.80
CA SER A 310 -12.37 6.62 -4.66
C SER A 310 -13.47 6.49 -3.62
N ILE A 311 -13.35 7.16 -2.47
CA ILE A 311 -14.37 7.14 -1.43
C ILE A 311 -15.58 8.01 -1.82
N SER A 312 -15.36 9.23 -2.32
CA SER A 312 -16.44 10.15 -2.70
C SER A 312 -17.31 9.53 -3.80
N ALA A 313 -16.71 9.07 -4.90
CA ALA A 313 -17.45 8.53 -6.04
C ALA A 313 -18.22 7.23 -5.72
N ASN A 314 -17.77 6.44 -4.74
CA ASN A 314 -18.44 5.17 -4.38
C ASN A 314 -19.46 5.32 -3.25
N PHE A 315 -19.25 6.24 -2.31
CA PHE A 315 -20.01 6.27 -1.07
C PHE A 315 -20.56 7.67 -0.71
N GLY A 316 -20.07 8.74 -1.32
CA GLY A 316 -20.27 10.10 -0.83
C GLY A 316 -19.62 10.31 0.54
N TYR A 317 -19.74 11.52 1.11
CA TYR A 317 -19.06 11.82 2.38
C TYR A 317 -19.68 11.13 3.59
N MET A 318 -20.99 10.84 3.61
CA MET A 318 -21.66 10.19 4.75
C MET A 318 -21.36 8.71 4.82
N PHE A 319 -21.55 7.94 3.73
CA PHE A 319 -21.18 6.52 3.76
C PHE A 319 -19.67 6.32 3.64
N GLY A 320 -18.93 7.26 3.05
CA GLY A 320 -17.47 7.29 3.12
C GLY A 320 -16.97 7.36 4.57
N SER A 321 -17.64 8.16 5.40
CA SER A 321 -17.37 8.22 6.85
C SER A 321 -17.60 6.88 7.55
N LEU A 322 -18.68 6.17 7.21
CA LEU A 322 -18.95 4.82 7.73
C LEU A 322 -17.90 3.81 7.25
N TYR A 323 -17.53 3.85 5.96
CA TYR A 323 -16.48 3.02 5.39
C TYR A 323 -15.17 3.19 6.17
N MET A 324 -14.76 4.44 6.45
CA MET A 324 -13.55 4.74 7.19
C MET A 324 -13.58 4.23 8.64
N PHE A 325 -14.74 4.32 9.29
CA PHE A 325 -14.96 3.71 10.60
C PHE A 325 -14.79 2.19 10.57
N PHE A 326 -15.43 1.50 9.61
CA PHE A 326 -15.32 0.04 9.50
C PHE A 326 -13.92 -0.42 9.10
N LEU A 327 -13.22 0.35 8.26
CA LEU A 327 -11.83 0.09 7.92
C LEU A 327 -10.93 0.21 9.15
N GLY A 328 -11.10 1.28 9.94
CA GLY A 328 -10.41 1.46 11.22
C GLY A 328 -10.70 0.31 12.20
N LEU A 329 -11.95 -0.13 12.26
CA LEU A 329 -12.39 -1.26 13.10
C LEU A 329 -11.72 -2.57 12.65
N TYR A 330 -11.67 -2.84 11.35
CA TYR A 330 -10.99 -3.99 10.77
C TYR A 330 -9.51 -4.05 11.19
N TYR A 331 -8.76 -2.96 11.03
CA TYR A 331 -7.35 -2.91 11.45
C TYR A 331 -7.17 -3.02 12.97
N ALA A 332 -8.08 -2.43 13.76
CA ALA A 332 -8.05 -2.53 15.21
C ALA A 332 -8.28 -3.98 15.70
N LEU A 333 -9.20 -4.70 15.06
CA LEU A 333 -9.47 -6.12 15.33
C LEU A 333 -8.29 -7.00 14.90
N LEU A 334 -7.73 -6.78 13.71
CA LEU A 334 -6.55 -7.51 13.24
C LEU A 334 -5.36 -7.32 14.16
N TYR A 335 -5.09 -6.09 14.61
CA TYR A 335 -4.01 -5.82 15.57
C TYR A 335 -4.15 -6.63 16.85
N LYS A 336 -5.38 -6.83 17.34
CA LYS A 336 -5.66 -7.64 18.53
C LYS A 336 -5.42 -9.12 18.25
N LEU A 337 -5.90 -9.63 17.12
CA LEU A 337 -5.73 -11.03 16.73
C LEU A 337 -4.26 -11.38 16.39
N ALA A 338 -3.50 -10.43 15.84
CA ALA A 338 -2.06 -10.51 15.57
C ALA A 338 -1.19 -10.71 16.83
N LYS A 339 -1.74 -10.50 18.03
CA LYS A 339 -1.05 -10.84 19.28
C LYS A 339 -1.15 -12.33 19.62
N LYS A 340 -2.13 -13.05 19.04
CA LYS A 340 -2.44 -14.44 19.37
C LYS A 340 -2.04 -15.45 18.29
N SER A 341 -2.01 -15.05 17.02
CA SER A 341 -1.62 -15.94 15.91
C SER A 341 -0.51 -15.33 15.06
N LEU A 342 0.47 -16.15 14.69
CA LEU A 342 1.61 -15.73 13.86
C LEU A 342 1.18 -15.46 12.41
N ILE A 343 0.23 -16.23 11.88
CA ILE A 343 -0.32 -16.02 10.53
C ILE A 343 -1.08 -14.70 10.49
N ILE A 344 -1.93 -14.44 11.48
CA ILE A 344 -2.66 -13.15 11.56
C ILE A 344 -1.68 -11.99 11.77
N ARG A 345 -0.61 -12.17 12.55
CA ARG A 345 0.44 -11.16 12.67
C ARG A 345 1.11 -10.86 11.34
N THR A 346 1.45 -11.90 10.58
CA THR A 346 2.05 -11.77 9.25
C THR A 346 1.12 -11.00 8.32
N TYR A 347 -0.13 -11.44 8.21
CA TYR A 347 -1.17 -10.78 7.43
C TYR A 347 -1.34 -9.31 7.83
N TYR A 348 -1.50 -9.04 9.13
CA TYR A 348 -1.66 -7.69 9.67
C TYR A 348 -0.48 -6.78 9.30
N ILE A 349 0.77 -7.25 9.39
CA ILE A 349 1.94 -6.48 8.97
C ILE A 349 1.85 -6.15 7.48
N CYS A 350 1.56 -7.14 6.64
CA CYS A 350 1.44 -6.97 5.19
C CYS A 350 0.34 -5.98 4.79
N VAL A 351 -0.85 -6.04 5.40
CA VAL A 351 -1.93 -5.10 5.08
C VAL A 351 -1.69 -3.70 5.66
N CYS A 352 -0.89 -3.58 6.73
CA CYS A 352 -0.51 -2.28 7.29
C CYS A 352 0.44 -1.51 6.38
N VAL A 353 1.37 -2.19 5.71
CA VAL A 353 2.44 -1.53 4.93
C VAL A 353 1.97 -1.00 3.58
N VAL A 354 0.74 -1.34 3.17
CA VAL A 354 0.01 -0.80 2.01
C VAL A 354 -0.66 0.53 2.33
N LEU A 355 -1.05 0.76 3.60
CA LEU A 355 -1.74 1.98 4.03
C LEU A 355 -1.02 3.30 3.73
N PRO A 356 0.30 3.46 3.91
CA PRO A 356 0.91 4.78 3.81
C PRO A 356 1.00 5.30 2.38
N PHE A 357 0.88 4.43 1.37
CA PHE A 357 1.02 4.81 -0.03
C PHE A 357 -0.10 4.26 -0.91
N GLN A 358 -0.23 2.93 -1.04
CA GLN A 358 -1.16 2.33 -2.00
C GLN A 358 -2.61 2.66 -1.68
N PHE A 359 -2.99 2.66 -0.40
CA PHE A 359 -4.35 3.02 -0.01
C PHE A 359 -4.73 4.45 -0.41
N PHE A 360 -3.78 5.40 -0.42
CA PHE A 360 -4.07 6.80 -0.74
C PHE A 360 -4.00 7.14 -2.22
N ARG A 361 -3.41 6.25 -3.04
CA ARG A 361 -2.97 6.52 -4.41
C ARG A 361 -3.60 5.61 -5.47
N ASP A 362 -3.91 4.38 -5.10
CA ASP A 362 -4.43 3.38 -6.02
C ASP A 362 -5.93 3.16 -5.74
N GLY A 363 -6.70 2.85 -6.80
CA GLY A 363 -8.13 2.57 -6.70
C GLY A 363 -8.46 1.32 -5.88
N PHE A 364 -9.75 1.14 -5.57
CA PHE A 364 -10.21 0.02 -4.74
C PHE A 364 -9.90 -1.34 -5.36
N GLU A 365 -9.83 -1.45 -6.68
CA GLU A 365 -9.46 -2.67 -7.39
C GLU A 365 -8.04 -3.14 -7.09
N ILE A 366 -7.08 -2.22 -6.98
CA ILE A 366 -5.72 -2.56 -6.59
C ILE A 366 -5.67 -2.83 -5.09
N TYR A 367 -6.23 -1.95 -4.26
CA TYR A 367 -6.17 -2.08 -2.80
C TYR A 367 -6.83 -3.36 -2.28
N ASN A 368 -8.06 -3.66 -2.73
CA ASN A 368 -8.78 -4.88 -2.33
C ASN A 368 -8.04 -6.13 -2.83
N LYS A 369 -7.46 -6.10 -4.03
CA LYS A 369 -6.64 -7.21 -4.53
C LYS A 369 -5.41 -7.43 -3.66
N GLN A 370 -4.73 -6.38 -3.18
CA GLN A 370 -3.59 -6.55 -2.28
C GLN A 370 -4.00 -7.22 -0.96
N ILE A 371 -5.05 -6.71 -0.31
CA ILE A 371 -5.50 -7.19 1.01
C ILE A 371 -6.05 -8.61 0.92
N PHE A 372 -7.05 -8.84 0.07
CA PHE A 372 -7.79 -10.09 0.09
C PHE A 372 -7.15 -11.16 -0.80
N SER A 373 -6.62 -10.80 -1.97
CA SER A 373 -5.99 -11.79 -2.84
C SER A 373 -4.53 -12.02 -2.43
N ASN A 374 -3.71 -10.97 -2.50
CA ASN A 374 -2.26 -11.14 -2.47
C ASN A 374 -1.70 -11.47 -1.09
N PHE A 375 -2.30 -10.96 -0.01
CA PHE A 375 -1.85 -11.22 1.35
C PHE A 375 -2.69 -12.22 2.12
N LEU A 376 -3.84 -12.63 1.60
CA LEU A 376 -4.72 -13.58 2.28
C LEU A 376 -4.98 -14.83 1.44
N LEU A 377 -5.76 -14.75 0.36
CA LEU A 377 -6.19 -15.93 -0.39
C LEU A 377 -5.01 -16.70 -0.99
N VAL A 378 -4.10 -16.03 -1.72
CA VAL A 378 -2.99 -16.71 -2.40
C VAL A 378 -1.98 -17.34 -1.42
N PRO A 379 -1.52 -16.65 -0.36
CA PRO A 379 -0.65 -17.29 0.62
C PRO A 379 -1.33 -18.47 1.33
N LEU A 380 -2.63 -18.38 1.63
CA LEU A 380 -3.38 -19.48 2.23
C LEU A 380 -3.52 -20.67 1.28
N THR A 381 -3.79 -20.46 -0.02
CA THR A 381 -3.85 -21.55 -0.98
C THR A 381 -2.50 -22.24 -1.16
N ILE A 382 -1.40 -21.48 -1.19
CA ILE A 382 -0.03 -22.05 -1.21
C ILE A 382 0.22 -22.90 0.05
N LEU A 383 -0.15 -22.39 1.24
CA LEU A 383 0.01 -23.13 2.49
C LEU A 383 -0.81 -24.41 2.53
N ILE A 384 -2.07 -24.37 2.06
CA ILE A 384 -2.94 -25.55 1.95
C ILE A 384 -2.36 -26.56 0.97
N PHE A 385 -1.87 -26.11 -0.19
CA PHE A 385 -1.24 -26.98 -1.19
C PHE A 385 -0.01 -27.70 -0.62
N ILE A 386 0.88 -26.96 0.05
CA ILE A 386 2.07 -27.53 0.72
C ILE A 386 1.64 -28.54 1.79
N TYR A 387 0.60 -28.21 2.57
CA TYR A 387 0.09 -29.11 3.61
C TYR A 387 -0.41 -30.44 3.02
N ILE A 388 -1.27 -30.37 2.00
CA ILE A 388 -1.81 -31.56 1.32
C ILE A 388 -0.67 -32.41 0.75
N PHE A 389 0.28 -31.78 0.05
CA PHE A 389 1.39 -32.52 -0.56
C PHE A 389 2.32 -33.15 0.50
N SER A 390 2.61 -32.45 1.59
CA SER A 390 3.42 -32.98 2.69
C SER A 390 2.75 -34.16 3.40
N TYR A 391 1.41 -34.19 3.46
CA TYR A 391 0.66 -35.33 3.96
C TYR A 391 0.83 -36.52 3.03
N PHE A 392 0.63 -36.36 1.72
CA PHE A 392 0.81 -37.47 0.77
C PHE A 392 2.22 -38.08 0.79
N TYR A 393 3.27 -37.26 0.94
CA TYR A 393 4.66 -37.74 0.99
C TYR A 393 5.02 -38.48 2.29
N LEU A 394 4.26 -38.30 3.38
CA LEU A 394 4.49 -39.02 4.65
C LEU A 394 3.77 -40.38 4.70
N TYR A 395 2.85 -40.64 3.77
CA TYR A 395 2.07 -41.89 3.68
C TYR A 395 2.48 -42.79 2.51
N ILE A 396 3.52 -42.40 1.75
CA ILE A 396 4.25 -43.23 0.79
C ILE A 396 5.62 -43.47 1.39
#